data_AF-A0A5C7J911-F1
#
_entry.id   AF-A0A5C7J911-F1
#
_cell.length_a   1.000
_cell.length_b   1.000
_cell.length_c   1.000
_cell.angle_alpha   90.00
_cell.angle_beta   90.00
_cell.angle_gamma   90.00
#
_symmetry.space_group_name_H-M   'P 1'
#
loop_
_entity.id
_entity.type
_entity.pdbx_description
1 polymer ?
#
loop_
_entity_poly.entity_id
_entity_poly.type
_entity_poly.pdbx_seq_one_letter_code
_entity_poly.pdbx_strand_id
1 'polypeptide(L)' 'MTKIRRAFARNLKTIRLEKGQTQEELAEKIGISVRYIQLLEGKNTPNVKLDTLETLAKALKVHPSDFLK' A
#
# COMPACT_ATOMS: atom_id res chain seq x y z
N MET A 1 9.61 8.82 -10.73
CA MET A 1 9.42 7.85 -9.62
C MET A 1 10.57 6.86 -9.61
N THR A 2 11.07 6.43 -8.44
CA THR A 2 12.19 5.47 -8.36
C THR A 2 11.71 4.03 -8.64
N LYS A 3 12.63 3.11 -8.98
CA LYS A 3 12.31 1.68 -9.16
C LYS A 3 11.64 1.09 -7.91
N ILE A 4 12.13 1.46 -6.73
CA ILE A 4 11.59 1.04 -5.42
C ILE A 4 10.13 1.51 -5.25
N ARG A 5 9.82 2.79 -5.52
CA ARG A 5 8.45 3.30 -5.37
C ARG A 5 7.47 2.64 -6.36
N ARG A 6 7.91 2.30 -7.56
CA ARG A 6 7.09 1.55 -8.53
C ARG A 6 6.81 0.12 -8.07
N ALA A 7 7.80 -0.57 -7.51
CA ALA A 7 7.62 -1.90 -6.94
C ALA A 7 6.61 -1.86 -5.78
N PHE A 8 6.80 -0.92 -4.85
CA PHE A 8 5.87 -0.69 -3.75
C PHE A 8 4.43 -0.50 -4.22
N ALA A 9 4.19 0.43 -5.16
CA ALA A 9 2.85 0.75 -5.63
C ALA A 9 2.13 -0.46 -6.24
N ARG A 10 2.85 -1.21 -7.09
CA ARG A 10 2.34 -2.42 -7.75
C ARG A 10 2.06 -3.51 -6.73
N ASN A 11 3.01 -3.80 -5.84
CA ASN A 11 2.89 -4.90 -4.90
C ASN A 11 1.83 -4.62 -3.82
N LEU A 12 1.70 -3.36 -3.37
CA LEU A 12 0.59 -2.96 -2.49
C LEU A 12 -0.77 -3.28 -3.12
N LYS A 13 -0.95 -2.88 -4.39
CA LYS A 13 -2.18 -3.16 -5.14
C LYS A 13 -2.42 -4.67 -5.30
N THR A 14 -1.39 -5.43 -5.68
CA THR A 14 -1.50 -6.89 -5.84
C THR A 14 -1.90 -7.56 -4.53
N ILE A 15 -1.18 -7.28 -3.44
CA ILE A 15 -1.46 -7.86 -2.13
C ILE A 15 -2.87 -7.49 -1.68
N ARG A 16 -3.29 -6.22 -1.82
CA ARG A 16 -4.65 -5.79 -1.45
C ARG A 16 -5.73 -6.60 -2.20
N LEU A 17 -5.54 -6.80 -3.50
CA LEU A 17 -6.47 -7.58 -4.33
C LEU A 17 -6.47 -9.07 -3.97
N GLU A 18 -5.31 -9.66 -3.64
CA GLU A 18 -5.21 -11.03 -3.14
C GLU A 18 -5.92 -11.22 -1.80
N LYS A 19 -6.02 -10.17 -0.98
CA LYS A 19 -6.82 -10.15 0.26
C LYS A 19 -8.31 -9.87 0.01
N GLY A 20 -8.72 -9.68 -1.24
CA GLY A 20 -10.11 -9.40 -1.61
C GLY A 20 -10.62 -8.04 -1.13
N GLN A 21 -9.72 -7.10 -0.82
CA GLN A 21 -10.10 -5.81 -0.23
C GLN A 21 -10.24 -4.73 -1.30
N THR A 22 -11.21 -3.84 -1.16
CA THR A 22 -11.30 -2.58 -1.92
C THR A 22 -10.31 -1.54 -1.37
N GLN A 23 -10.12 -0.42 -2.08
CA GLN A 23 -9.27 0.66 -1.59
C GLN A 23 -9.91 1.36 -0.38
N GLU A 24 -11.24 1.47 -0.41
CA GLU A 24 -12.10 1.98 0.65
C GLU A 24 -11.96 1.16 1.92
N GLU A 25 -12.08 -0.17 1.81
CA GLU A 25 -11.95 -1.09 2.94
C GLU A 25 -10.54 -1.06 3.55
N LEU A 26 -9.49 -0.98 2.73
CA LEU A 26 -8.12 -0.86 3.25
C LEU A 26 -7.92 0.48 3.95
N ALA A 27 -8.42 1.57 3.36
CA ALA A 27 -8.30 2.91 3.90
C ALA A 27 -9.02 3.05 5.24
N GLU A 28 -10.25 2.54 5.35
CA GLU A 28 -11.03 2.49 6.58
C GLU A 28 -10.30 1.67 7.66
N LYS A 29 -9.81 0.48 7.29
CA LYS A 29 -9.10 -0.42 8.21
C LYS A 29 -7.86 0.20 8.85
N ILE A 30 -7.17 1.10 8.15
CA ILE A 30 -5.95 1.75 8.67
C ILE A 30 -6.14 3.23 9.02
N GLY A 31 -7.38 3.72 8.99
CA GLY A 31 -7.72 5.09 9.40
C GLY A 31 -7.12 6.19 8.52
N ILE A 32 -7.02 5.97 7.21
CA ILE A 32 -6.53 6.97 6.24
C ILE A 32 -7.59 7.25 5.16
N SER A 33 -7.35 8.27 4.34
CA SER A 33 -8.24 8.56 3.21
C SER A 33 -8.07 7.56 2.07
N VAL A 34 -9.17 7.19 1.43
CA VAL A 34 -9.19 6.38 0.20
C VAL A 34 -8.33 7.02 -0.90
N ARG A 35 -8.36 8.35 -0.99
CA ARG A 35 -7.51 9.13 -1.92
C ARG A 35 -6.02 8.89 -1.67
N TYR A 36 -5.61 8.68 -0.42
CA TYR A 36 -4.22 8.37 -0.12
C TYR A 36 -3.86 6.95 -0.59
N ILE A 37 -4.73 5.95 -0.40
CA ILE A 37 -4.53 4.60 -0.97
C ILE A 37 -4.43 4.65 -2.51
N GLN A 38 -5.33 5.37 -3.17
CA GLN A 38 -5.29 5.59 -4.62
C GLN A 38 -3.96 6.19 -5.09
N LEU A 39 -3.45 7.17 -4.33
CA LEU A 39 -2.16 7.79 -4.61
C LEU A 39 -1.00 6.82 -4.41
N LEU A 40 -1.03 5.99 -3.36
CA LEU A 40 -0.01 4.98 -3.07
C LEU A 40 0.07 3.92 -4.17
N GLU A 41 -1.07 3.44 -4.67
CA GLU A 41 -1.18 2.45 -5.75
C GLU A 41 -1.05 3.05 -7.17
N GLY A 42 -0.97 4.37 -7.26
CA GLY A 42 -1.01 5.11 -8.52
C GLY A 42 0.34 5.25 -9.24
N LYS A 43 0.32 5.96 -10.37
CA LYS A 43 1.53 6.26 -11.17
C LYS A 43 2.42 7.36 -10.56
N ASN A 44 2.02 7.98 -9.45
CA ASN A 44 2.73 9.08 -8.80
C ASN A 44 2.85 8.86 -7.28
N THR A 45 3.23 7.64 -6.87
CA THR A 45 3.40 7.28 -5.47
C THR A 45 4.37 8.22 -4.75
N PRO A 46 3.95 8.85 -3.63
CA PRO A 46 4.77 9.77 -2.86
C PRO A 46 5.86 9.02 -2.09
N ASN A 47 6.67 9.76 -1.34
CA ASN A 47 7.52 9.15 -0.33
C ASN A 47 6.64 8.55 0.78
N VAL A 48 6.74 7.24 0.96
CA VAL A 48 5.99 6.49 1.96
C VAL A 48 6.80 6.47 3.25
N LYS A 49 6.18 6.86 4.37
CA LYS A 49 6.83 6.78 5.69
C LYS A 49 6.93 5.32 6.12
N LEU A 50 7.96 4.98 6.90
CA LEU A 50 8.12 3.62 7.42
C LEU A 50 6.93 3.21 8.28
N ASP A 51 6.39 4.12 9.09
CA ASP A 51 5.21 3.85 9.92
C ASP A 51 3.97 3.49 9.08
N THR A 52 3.78 4.16 7.94
CA THR A 52 2.71 3.83 6.99
C THR A 52 2.93 2.46 6.37
N LEU A 53 4.16 2.15 5.99
CA LEU A 53 4.54 0.85 5.43
C LEU A 53 4.34 -0.29 6.46
N GLU A 54 4.69 -0.07 7.72
CA GLU A 54 4.43 -1.01 8.81
C GLU A 54 2.92 -1.19 9.06
N THR A 55 2.16 -0.09 9.05
CA THR A 55 0.70 -0.11 9.25
C THR A 55 0.00 -0.89 8.13
N LEU A 56 0.40 -0.67 6.88
CA LEU A 56 -0.09 -1.43 5.72
C LEU A 56 0.25 -2.91 5.84
N ALA A 57 1.49 -3.24 6.22
CA ALA A 57 1.93 -4.63 6.40
C ALA A 57 1.09 -5.35 7.46
N LYS A 58 0.87 -4.72 8.62
CA LYS A 58 0.02 -5.24 9.70
C LYS A 58 -1.41 -5.45 9.23
N ALA A 59 -1.99 -4.46 8.55
CA ALA A 59 -3.37 -4.52 8.08
C ALA A 59 -3.57 -5.61 7.00
N LEU A 60 -2.60 -5.80 6.12
CA LEU A 60 -2.63 -6.80 5.05
C LEU A 60 -2.11 -8.19 5.51
N LYS A 61 -1.60 -8.31 6.74
CA LYS A 61 -1.01 -9.53 7.31
C LYS A 61 0.11 -10.08 6.42
N VAL A 62 1.06 -9.21 6.07
CA VAL A 62 2.25 -9.52 5.26
C VAL A 62 3.50 -8.94 5.92
N HIS A 63 4.69 -9.36 5.47
CA HIS A 63 5.94 -8.74 5.92
C HIS A 63 6.17 -7.42 5.15
N PRO A 64 6.72 -6.35 5.77
CA PRO A 64 6.90 -5.08 5.05
C PRO A 64 7.80 -5.18 3.80
N SER A 65 8.73 -6.14 3.77
CA SER A 65 9.54 -6.42 2.58
C SER A 65 8.75 -6.93 1.39
N ASP A 66 7.54 -7.48 1.60
CA ASP A 66 6.71 -8.00 0.52
C ASP A 66 6.28 -6.90 -0.45
N PHE A 67 6.22 -5.65 0.00
CA PHE A 67 6.00 -4.51 -0.87
C PHE A 67 7.17 -4.22 -1.81
N LEU A 68 8.36 -4.76 -1.55
CA LEU A 68 9.59 -4.45 -2.30
C LEU A 68 10.10 -5.62 -3.16
N LYS A 69 9.42 -6.76 -3.13
CA LYS A 69 9.75 -7.95 -3.93
C LYS A 69 9.54 -7.74 -5.44
#